data_AF-A0A523HHB9-F1
#
_entry.id   AF-A0A523HHB9-F1
#
_cell.length_a   1.000
_cell.length_b   1.000
_cell.length_c   1.000
_cell.angle_alpha   90.00
_cell.angle_beta   90.00
_cell.angle_gamma   90.00
#
_symmetry.space_group_name_H-M   'P 1'
#
loop_
_entity.id
_entity.type
_entity.pdbx_description
1 polymer ?
#
loop_
_entity_poly.entity_id
_entity_poly.type
_entity_poly.pdbx_seq_one_letter_code
_entity_poly.pdbx_strand_id
1 'polypeptide(L)'
;MSFIKNPDHPELPICKNIRTRASYIPDMQDEHYMEIHHPFQQYYCLETLHNVGPDDDVVCAEDCTPDRICFEPLLASTVQMVENENNDSQNDQQS
;
A
#
# COMPACT_ATOMS: atom_id res chain seq x y z
N MET A 1 -13.54 -4.30 -8.51
CA MET A 1 -12.34 -3.59 -8.00
C MET A 1 -11.40 -4.66 -7.45
N SER A 2 -10.12 -4.60 -7.80
CA SER A 2 -9.10 -5.50 -7.24
C SER A 2 -8.62 -4.97 -5.88
N PHE A 3 -8.09 -5.84 -5.04
CA PHE A 3 -7.46 -5.47 -3.77
C PHE A 3 -5.95 -5.56 -3.87
N ILE A 4 -5.25 -4.83 -3.02
CA ILE A 4 -3.81 -4.96 -2.86
C ILE A 4 -3.53 -6.26 -2.11
N LYS A 5 -2.66 -7.09 -2.68
CA LYS A 5 -2.29 -8.39 -2.10
C LYS A 5 -1.32 -8.21 -0.95
N ASN A 6 -1.51 -8.99 0.10
CA ASN A 6 -0.58 -9.02 1.22
C ASN A 6 0.72 -9.71 0.79
N PRO A 7 1.90 -9.08 0.96
CA PRO A 7 3.17 -9.68 0.58
C PRO A 7 3.49 -10.94 1.39
N ASP A 8 3.03 -11.03 2.64
CA ASP A 8 3.23 -12.18 3.52
C ASP A 8 2.19 -13.28 3.30
N HIS A 9 1.00 -12.91 2.83
CA HIS A 9 -0.10 -13.82 2.47
C HIS A 9 -0.68 -13.47 1.09
N PRO A 10 -0.05 -13.88 -0.02
CA PRO A 10 -0.40 -13.44 -1.38
C PRO A 10 -1.83 -13.78 -1.86
N GLU A 11 -2.50 -14.68 -1.15
CA GLU A 11 -3.90 -15.07 -1.33
C GLU A 11 -4.90 -14.16 -0.59
N LEU A 12 -4.43 -13.34 0.35
CA LEU A 12 -5.24 -12.45 1.15
C LEU A 12 -5.04 -10.98 0.74
N PRO A 13 -6.07 -10.12 0.89
CA PRO A 13 -5.91 -8.69 0.74
C PRO A 13 -5.20 -8.08 1.95
N ILE A 14 -4.54 -6.95 1.75
CA ILE A 14 -4.03 -6.10 2.84
C ILE A 14 -5.21 -5.43 3.55
N CYS A 15 -5.14 -5.30 4.89
CA CYS A 15 -6.12 -4.52 5.64
C CYS A 15 -5.98 -3.02 5.36
N LYS A 16 -7.08 -2.33 5.07
CA LYS A 16 -7.14 -0.88 4.89
C LYS A 16 -6.69 -0.10 6.12
N ASN A 17 -6.87 -0.69 7.30
CA ASN A 17 -6.45 -0.08 8.55
C ASN A 17 -4.96 -0.29 8.83
N ILE A 18 -4.26 -1.21 8.14
CA ILE A 18 -2.82 -1.36 8.32
C ILE A 18 -2.07 -0.27 7.53
N ARG A 19 -1.15 0.40 8.22
CA ARG A 19 -0.34 1.49 7.68
C ARG A 19 1.11 1.29 8.09
N THR A 20 2.00 1.93 7.34
CA THR A 20 3.42 1.98 7.67
C THR A 20 3.88 3.43 7.67
N ARG A 21 5.14 3.70 8.04
CA ARG A 21 5.66 5.07 7.95
C ARG A 21 5.63 5.65 6.53
N ALA A 22 5.72 4.79 5.51
CA ALA A 22 5.66 5.19 4.11
C ALA A 22 4.31 5.84 3.75
N SER A 23 3.22 5.48 4.44
CA SER A 23 1.88 6.08 4.28
C SER A 23 1.84 7.59 4.49
N TYR A 24 2.84 8.16 5.16
CA TYR A 24 2.91 9.59 5.48
C TYR A 24 3.89 10.36 4.58
N ILE A 25 4.52 9.70 3.61
CA ILE A 25 5.41 10.36 2.66
C ILE A 25 4.53 10.95 1.55
N PRO A 26 4.50 12.29 1.35
CA PRO A 26 3.59 12.93 0.39
C PRO A 26 3.73 12.46 -1.07
N ASP A 27 4.90 11.95 -1.44
CA ASP A 27 5.18 11.42 -2.77
C ASP A 27 4.75 9.95 -2.93
N MET A 28 4.37 9.27 -1.84
CA MET A 28 3.86 7.89 -1.82
C MET A 28 2.35 7.86 -1.50
N GLN A 29 1.58 8.69 -2.21
CA GLN A 29 0.12 8.73 -2.03
C GLN A 29 -0.59 7.48 -2.55
N ASP A 30 0.05 6.70 -3.43
CA ASP A 30 -0.49 5.42 -3.88
C ASP A 30 -0.21 4.32 -2.86
N GLU A 31 -1.19 3.44 -2.64
CA GLU A 31 -1.12 2.36 -1.65
C GLU A 31 -0.16 1.22 -2.07
N HIS A 32 0.48 1.36 -3.22
CA HIS A 32 1.51 0.45 -3.74
C HIS A 32 2.73 0.27 -2.81
N TYR A 33 3.01 1.24 -1.92
CA TYR A 33 4.08 1.06 -0.90
C TYR A 33 3.80 -0.13 0.04
N MET A 34 2.56 -0.60 0.14
CA MET A 34 2.18 -1.77 0.92
C MET A 34 2.51 -3.10 0.24
N GLU A 35 2.80 -3.10 -1.07
CA GLU A 35 3.20 -4.31 -1.82
C GLU A 35 4.68 -4.67 -1.58
N ILE A 36 5.48 -3.74 -1.05
CA ILE A 36 6.90 -3.93 -0.82
C ILE A 36 7.12 -4.44 0.61
N HIS A 37 7.59 -5.68 0.73
CA HIS A 37 7.99 -6.24 2.02
C HIS A 37 9.33 -5.65 2.49
N HIS A 38 9.33 -5.10 3.70
CA HIS A 38 10.53 -4.61 4.38
C HIS A 38 10.70 -5.34 5.73
N PRO A 39 11.82 -6.06 5.97
CA PRO A 39 12.00 -6.92 7.15
C PRO A 39 11.95 -6.24 8.53
N PHE A 40 12.00 -4.90 8.56
CA PHE A 40 12.01 -4.10 9.79
C PHE A 40 10.93 -3.00 9.74
N GLN A 41 9.92 -3.18 8.90
CA GLN A 41 8.81 -2.24 8.79
C GLN A 41 8.04 -2.18 10.11
N GLN A 42 7.76 -0.97 10.58
CA GLN A 42 6.81 -0.78 11.66
C GLN A 42 5.40 -0.60 11.08
N TYR A 43 4.46 -1.34 11.62
CA TYR A 43 3.05 -1.26 11.26
C TYR A 43 2.25 -0.55 12.35
N TYR A 44 1.21 0.14 11.90
CA TYR A 44 0.29 0.89 12.74
C TYR A 44 -1.13 0.63 12.26
N CYS A 45 -2.08 0.56 13.18
CA CYS A 45 -3.50 0.52 12.86
C CYS A 45 -4.05 1.94 12.79
N LEU A 46 -4.73 2.27 11.69
CA LEU A 46 -5.38 3.56 11.47
C LEU A 46 -6.57 3.78 12.41
N GLU A 47 -7.23 2.71 12.85
CA GLU A 47 -8.38 2.79 13.75
C GLU A 47 -7.98 3.16 15.18
N THR A 48 -6.89 2.57 15.68
CA THR A 48 -6.40 2.83 17.04
C THR A 48 -5.31 3.89 17.09
N LEU A 49 -4.69 4.22 15.96
CA LEU A 49 -3.51 5.08 15.82
C LEU A 49 -2.28 4.57 16.58
N HIS A 50 -2.21 3.25 16.83
CA HIS A 50 -1.13 2.60 17.57
C HIS A 50 -0.65 1.33 16.84
N ASN A 51 0.43 0.73 17.35
CA ASN A 51 0.93 -0.58 16.92
C ASN A 51 0.12 -1.77 17.49
N VAL A 52 -1.03 -1.49 18.10
CA VAL A 52 -1.96 -2.46 18.70
C VAL A 52 -3.34 -2.21 18.09
N GLY A 53 -3.99 -3.28 17.66
CA GLY A 53 -5.32 -3.24 17.04
C GLY A 53 -6.44 -3.06 18.08
N PRO A 54 -7.71 -2.93 17.63
CA PRO A 54 -8.87 -2.83 18.52
C PRO A 54 -9.18 -4.14 19.26
N ASP A 55 -8.49 -5.23 18.90
CA ASP A 55 -8.50 -6.55 19.51
C ASP A 55 -7.42 -6.75 20.58
N ASP A 56 -6.69 -5.68 20.95
CA ASP A 56 -5.52 -5.70 21.85
C ASP A 56 -4.32 -6.54 21.35
N ASP A 57 -4.32 -6.94 20.07
CA ASP A 57 -3.24 -7.69 19.44
C ASP A 57 -2.30 -6.79 18.62
N VAL A 58 -1.04 -7.22 18.46
CA VAL A 58 -0.04 -6.50 17.68
C VAL A 58 -0.47 -6.38 16.21
N VAL A 59 -0.24 -5.23 15.61
CA VAL A 59 -0.52 -5.00 14.18
C VAL A 59 0.72 -5.37 13.37
N CYS A 60 0.59 -6.33 12.46
CA CYS A 60 1.61 -6.70 11.47
C CYS A 60 0.94 -7.27 10.22
N ALA A 61 1.65 -7.33 9.09
CA ALA A 61 1.09 -7.82 7.84
C ALA A 61 0.74 -9.31 7.91
N GLU A 62 1.51 -10.08 8.67
CA GLU A 62 1.33 -11.52 8.84
C GLU A 62 0.05 -11.86 9.61
N ASP A 63 -0.31 -11.09 10.64
CA ASP A 63 -1.45 -11.41 11.50
C ASP A 63 -2.69 -10.55 11.22
N CYS A 64 -2.59 -9.49 10.41
CA CYS A 64 -3.72 -8.63 10.05
C CYS A 64 -4.51 -9.23 8.88
N THR A 65 -5.24 -10.31 9.17
CA THR A 65 -6.01 -11.12 8.21
C THR A 65 -7.53 -10.86 8.33
N PRO A 66 -8.35 -11.39 7.39
CA PRO A 66 -9.81 -11.29 7.44
C PRO A 66 -10.49 -11.82 8.70
N ASP A 67 -9.78 -12.58 9.54
CA ASP A 67 -10.32 -13.11 10.79
C ASP A 67 -10.36 -12.04 11.91
N ARG A 68 -9.67 -10.91 11.75
CA ARG A 68 -9.71 -9.80 12.71
C ARG A 68 -11.01 -9.01 12.62
N ILE A 69 -11.49 -8.55 13.76
CA ILE A 69 -12.80 -7.88 13.89
C ILE A 69 -12.92 -6.60 13.05
N CYS A 70 -11.82 -5.86 12.90
CA CYS A 70 -11.77 -4.59 12.19
C CYS A 70 -11.24 -4.69 10.76
N PHE A 71 -11.13 -5.92 10.23
CA PHE A 71 -10.53 -6.11 8.92
C PHE A 71 -11.43 -5.55 7.82
N GLU A 72 -10.89 -4.61 7.05
CA GLU A 72 -11.47 -4.14 5.79
C GLU A 72 -10.43 -4.31 4.69
N PRO A 73 -10.75 -4.92 3.53
CA PRO A 73 -9.76 -5.12 2.48
C PRO A 73 -9.40 -3.81 1.77
N LEU A 74 -8.11 -3.61 1.51
CA LEU A 74 -7.58 -2.43 0.85
C LEU A 74 -7.75 -2.52 -0.67
N LEU A 75 -8.54 -1.61 -1.23
CA LEU A 75 -8.85 -1.57 -2.65
C LEU A 75 -7.68 -0.96 -3.42
N ALA A 76 -7.23 -1.62 -4.48
CA ALA A 76 -6.29 -1.01 -5.40
C ALA A 76 -6.98 0.20 -6.06
N SER A 77 -6.46 1.39 -5.77
CA SER A 77 -6.86 2.61 -6.46
C SER A 77 -6.59 2.42 -7.95
N THR A 78 -7.62 2.42 -8.80
CA THR A 78 -7.43 2.38 -10.26
C THR A 78 -6.89 3.74 -10.73
N VAL A 79 -5.61 3.99 -10.51
CA VAL A 79 -4.89 5.07 -11.20
C VAL A 79 -4.35 4.44 -12.49
N GLN A 80 -5.06 4.71 -13.59
CA GLN A 80 -4.51 4.49 -14.92
C GLN A 80 -3.22 5.29 -15.03
N MET A 81 -2.16 4.62 -15.45
CA MET A 81 -0.92 5.22 -15.94
C MET A 81 -1.28 6.26 -17.01
N VAL A 82 -1.32 7.53 -16.62
CA VAL A 82 -1.08 8.62 -17.57
C VAL A 82 0.42 8.83 -17.54
N GLU A 83 1.14 7.94 -18.23
CA GLU A 83 2.49 8.25 -18.70
C GLU A 83 2.33 9.33 -19.77
N ASN A 84 2.52 10.58 -19.38
CA ASN A 84 2.60 11.71 -20.30
C ASN A 84 3.91 11.63 -21.10
N GLU A 85 3.73 11.68 -22.42
CA GLU A 85 4.52 12.37 -23.45
C GLU A 85 5.90 12.92 -23.04
N ASN A 86 6.97 12.48 -23.74
CA ASN A 86 8.02 13.33 -24.32
C ASN A 86 9.22 12.47 -24.76
N ASN A 87 9.30 12.10 -26.04
CA ASN A 87 10.54 11.87 -26.78
C ASN A 87 10.22 11.67 -28.27
N ASP A 88 10.00 12.77 -29.00
CA ASP A 88 10.51 12.93 -30.37
C ASP A 88 10.24 14.36 -30.85
N SER A 89 11.06 15.28 -30.37
CA SER A 89 11.27 16.58 -31.00
C SER A 89 12.76 16.92 -30.92
N GLN A 90 13.58 16.08 -31.54
CA GLN A 90 14.91 16.45 -32.01
C GLN A 90 15.19 15.73 -33.34
N ASN A 91 14.86 16.40 -34.44
CA ASN A 91 15.72 16.45 -35.62
C ASN A 91 15.13 17.43 -36.64
N ASP A 92 15.31 18.71 -36.35
CA ASP A 92 15.48 19.71 -37.39
C ASP A 92 16.96 20.13 -37.39
N GLN A 93 17.53 20.18 -38.60
CA GLN A 93 18.81 20.80 -39.00
C GLN A 93 20.10 19.97 -38.94
N GLN A 94 20.48 19.43 -40.11
CA GLN A 94 21.82 19.42 -40.76
C GLN A 94 21.80 18.30 -41.83
N SER A 95 22.05 18.49 -43.13
CA SER A 95 22.58 19.58 -43.97
C SER A 95 22.12 19.35 -45.41
#